data_AF-A0A0P9CV28-F1
#
_entry.id   AF-A0A0P9CV28-F1
#
_cell.length_a   1.000
_cell.length_b   1.000
_cell.length_c   1.000
_cell.angle_alpha   90.00
_cell.angle_beta   90.00
_cell.angle_gamma   90.00
#
_symmetry.space_group_name_H-M   'P 1'
#
loop_
_entity.id
_entity.type
_entity.pdbx_description
1 polymer ?
#
loop_
_entity_poly.entity_id
_entity_poly.type
_entity_poly.pdbx_seq_one_letter_code
_entity_poly.pdbx_strand_id
1 'polypeptide(L)'
;LYCRGLLASSLWRSGEQASARRYADEVATLIKQARGIPVGYDTIDGYRAVAEVYLGLWEQAGAAAPRAVKAAARRACRALHTYRRFFPIGEAVAWQFQGQLEWLAGKPKRAHVAWRRSLAAAERMSMPYEQAEACFQIGRHLPAGHPGRDPMLQRALATFAHLSAEYDCACVQAALESSERATHG
;
A
#
# COMPACT_ATOMS: atom_id res chain seq x y z
N LEU A 1 1.26 10.62 -15.63
CA LEU A 1 0.89 9.61 -14.60
C LEU A 1 2.13 9.14 -13.86
N TYR A 2 3.19 8.71 -14.57
CA TYR A 2 4.47 8.25 -14.04
C TYR A 2 5.18 9.22 -13.07
N CYS A 3 5.60 10.42 -13.51
CA CYS A 3 6.34 11.36 -12.65
C CYS A 3 5.52 11.89 -11.46
N ARG A 4 4.19 11.95 -11.60
CA ARG A 4 3.29 12.44 -10.54
C ARG A 4 3.04 11.39 -9.46
N GLY A 5 3.15 10.10 -9.76
CA GLY A 5 2.97 9.02 -8.79
C GLY A 5 4.14 8.93 -7.81
N LEU A 6 5.37 8.92 -8.33
CA LEU A 6 6.60 8.96 -7.53
C LEU A 6 6.71 10.25 -6.70
N LEU A 7 6.33 11.41 -7.28
CA LEU A 7 6.26 12.67 -6.55
C LEU A 7 5.21 12.65 -5.44
N ALA A 8 4.02 12.08 -5.66
CA ALA A 8 3.00 12.01 -4.62
C ALA A 8 3.42 11.09 -3.45
N SER A 9 4.05 9.94 -3.74
CA SER A 9 4.61 9.05 -2.70
C SER A 9 5.79 9.70 -1.98
N SER A 10 6.67 10.41 -2.70
CA SER A 10 7.78 11.16 -2.12
C SER A 10 7.28 12.32 -1.23
N LEU A 11 6.31 13.12 -1.70
CA LEU A 11 5.71 14.23 -0.95
C LEU A 11 4.93 13.73 0.27
N TRP A 12 4.24 12.59 0.15
CA TRP A 12 3.59 11.94 1.29
C TRP A 12 4.62 11.54 2.36
N ARG A 13 5.76 10.98 1.93
CA ARG A 13 6.88 10.62 2.80
C ARG A 13 7.61 11.85 3.37
N SER A 14 7.60 12.98 2.66
CA SER A 14 8.16 14.26 3.11
C SER A 14 7.20 15.13 3.95
N GLY A 15 5.97 14.65 4.22
CA GLY A 15 4.98 15.38 5.04
C GLY A 15 4.19 16.47 4.31
N GLU A 16 4.36 16.63 2.99
CA GLU A 16 3.65 17.61 2.16
C GLU A 16 2.27 17.08 1.70
N GLN A 17 1.41 16.79 2.67
CA GLN A 17 0.13 16.10 2.47
C GLN A 17 -0.85 16.85 1.55
N ALA A 18 -0.87 18.19 1.62
CA ALA A 18 -1.74 19.00 0.79
C ALA A 18 -1.37 18.91 -0.71
N SER A 19 -0.07 18.98 -1.00
CA SER A 19 0.47 18.82 -2.36
C SER A 19 0.20 17.41 -2.89
N ALA A 20 0.47 16.38 -2.08
CA ALA A 20 0.22 14.98 -2.44
C ALA A 20 -1.27 14.73 -2.76
N ARG A 21 -2.18 15.27 -1.95
CA ARG A 21 -3.63 15.18 -2.19
C ARG A 21 -4.05 15.86 -3.49
N ARG A 22 -3.54 17.06 -3.78
CA ARG A 22 -3.89 17.78 -5.03
C ARG A 22 -3.51 16.95 -6.26
N TYR A 23 -2.30 16.40 -6.28
CA TYR A 23 -1.86 15.55 -7.40
C TYR A 23 -2.66 14.25 -7.49
N ALA A 24 -3.02 13.64 -6.36
CA ALA A 24 -3.90 12.47 -6.34
C ALA A 24 -5.30 12.79 -6.92
N ASP A 25 -5.87 13.97 -6.59
CA ASP A 25 -7.16 14.42 -7.12
C ASP A 25 -7.12 14.62 -8.66
N GLU A 26 -6.02 15.19 -9.18
CA GLU A 26 -5.80 15.32 -10.63
C GLU A 26 -5.73 13.95 -11.33
N VAL A 27 -4.91 13.04 -10.80
CA VAL A 27 -4.75 11.69 -11.37
C VAL A 27 -6.05 10.90 -11.27
N ALA A 28 -6.78 11.00 -10.16
CA ALA A 28 -8.08 10.36 -10.00
C ALA A 28 -9.11 10.87 -11.02
N THR A 29 -9.05 12.15 -11.38
CA THR A 29 -9.89 12.75 -12.42
C THR A 29 -9.58 12.17 -13.78
N LEU A 30 -8.30 12.04 -14.14
CA LEU A 30 -7.87 11.42 -15.41
C LEU A 30 -8.30 9.95 -15.49
N ILE A 31 -8.11 9.18 -14.41
CA ILE A 31 -8.58 7.78 -14.32
C ILE A 31 -10.09 7.71 -14.54
N LYS A 32 -10.86 8.63 -13.92
CA LYS A 32 -12.32 8.68 -14.09
C LYS A 32 -12.72 9.02 -15.53
N GLN A 33 -12.05 9.98 -16.17
CA GLN A 33 -12.31 10.37 -17.57
C GLN A 33 -12.04 9.20 -18.53
N ALA A 34 -10.98 8.43 -18.29
CA ALA A 34 -10.67 7.21 -19.02
C ALA A 34 -11.56 6.01 -18.64
N ARG A 35 -12.59 6.21 -17.80
CA ARG A 35 -13.47 5.15 -17.26
C ARG A 35 -12.72 4.01 -16.56
N GLY A 36 -11.52 4.31 -16.03
CA GLY A 36 -10.64 3.33 -15.39
C GLY A 36 -9.95 2.36 -16.35
N ILE A 37 -10.02 2.61 -17.67
CA ILE A 37 -9.32 1.82 -18.68
C ILE A 37 -7.88 2.35 -18.76
N PRO A 38 -6.87 1.54 -18.41
CA PRO A 38 -5.48 1.96 -18.50
C PRO A 38 -5.02 2.03 -19.96
N VAL A 39 -4.31 3.11 -20.30
CA VAL A 39 -3.76 3.34 -21.64
C VAL A 39 -2.44 2.62 -21.90
N GLY A 40 -1.77 2.14 -20.84
CA GLY A 40 -0.49 1.44 -20.89
C GLY A 40 -0.11 0.83 -19.54
N TYR A 41 0.82 -0.12 -19.55
CA TYR A 41 1.27 -0.82 -18.34
C TYR A 41 2.11 0.07 -17.41
N ASP A 42 2.73 1.11 -17.96
CA ASP A 42 3.50 2.14 -17.27
C ASP A 42 2.62 3.07 -16.40
N THR A 43 1.30 2.98 -16.56
CA THR A 43 0.37 3.84 -15.81
C THR A 43 0.13 3.37 -14.38
N ILE A 44 0.60 2.17 -14.00
CA ILE A 44 0.36 1.57 -12.68
C ILE A 44 0.76 2.50 -11.52
N ASP A 45 1.85 3.24 -11.64
CA ASP A 45 2.34 4.15 -10.60
C ASP A 45 1.34 5.28 -10.30
N GLY A 46 0.61 5.72 -11.32
CA GLY A 46 -0.47 6.69 -11.15
C GLY A 46 -1.64 6.12 -10.34
N TYR A 47 -2.01 4.86 -10.59
CA TYR A 47 -3.07 4.19 -9.82
C TYR A 47 -2.62 3.90 -8.38
N ARG A 48 -1.37 3.46 -8.21
CA ARG A 48 -0.73 3.20 -6.91
C ARG A 48 -0.71 4.46 -6.05
N ALA A 49 -0.20 5.57 -6.58
CA ALA A 49 -0.09 6.82 -5.83
C ALA A 49 -1.44 7.37 -5.35
N VAL A 50 -2.48 7.29 -6.19
CA VAL A 50 -3.84 7.71 -5.79
C VAL A 50 -4.36 6.85 -4.64
N ALA A 51 -4.13 5.54 -4.67
CA ALA A 51 -4.51 4.65 -3.58
C ALA A 51 -3.73 4.95 -2.30
N GLU A 52 -2.40 5.08 -2.40
CA GLU A 52 -1.50 5.38 -1.28
C GLU A 52 -1.89 6.67 -0.58
N VAL A 53 -2.11 7.77 -1.31
CA VAL A 53 -2.47 9.06 -0.73
C VAL A 53 -3.83 9.01 -0.03
N TYR A 54 -4.88 8.49 -0.67
CA TYR A 54 -6.20 8.49 -0.03
C TYR A 54 -6.33 7.49 1.12
N LEU A 55 -5.64 6.35 1.06
CA LEU A 55 -5.60 5.40 2.17
C LEU A 55 -4.75 5.94 3.31
N GLY A 56 -3.61 6.58 3.03
CA GLY A 56 -2.79 7.25 4.03
C GLY A 56 -3.53 8.38 4.74
N LEU A 57 -4.27 9.22 4.01
CA LEU A 57 -5.13 10.26 4.59
C LEU A 57 -6.22 9.68 5.48
N TRP A 58 -6.79 8.53 5.10
CA TRP A 58 -7.74 7.83 5.97
C TRP A 58 -7.04 7.27 7.20
N GLU A 59 -5.91 6.58 7.06
CA GLU A 59 -5.14 6.01 8.17
C GLU A 59 -4.79 7.07 9.23
N GLN A 60 -4.28 8.23 8.80
CA GLN A 60 -3.93 9.34 9.71
C GLN A 60 -5.15 9.93 10.43
N ALA A 61 -6.26 10.13 9.73
CA ALA A 61 -7.48 10.68 10.34
C ALA A 61 -8.32 9.63 11.09
N GLY A 62 -7.98 8.34 10.95
CA GLY A 62 -8.67 7.22 11.59
C GLY A 62 -10.19 7.23 11.39
N ALA A 63 -10.92 7.05 12.49
CA ALA A 63 -12.39 7.08 12.47
C ALA A 63 -12.96 8.42 11.97
N ALA A 64 -12.28 9.53 12.29
CA ALA A 64 -12.68 10.89 11.94
C ALA A 64 -12.45 11.25 10.46
N ALA A 65 -11.85 10.36 9.66
CA ALA A 65 -11.60 10.61 8.24
C ALA A 65 -12.91 11.00 7.50
N PRO A 66 -12.91 12.08 6.70
CA PRO A 66 -14.09 12.54 5.98
C PRO A 66 -14.67 11.45 5.06
N ARG A 67 -16.01 11.41 4.93
CA ARG A 67 -16.69 10.44 4.05
C ARG A 67 -16.18 10.51 2.60
N ALA A 68 -15.82 11.70 2.13
CA ALA A 68 -15.24 11.90 0.80
C ALA A 68 -13.89 11.19 0.62
N VAL A 69 -12.99 11.24 1.61
CA VAL A 69 -11.69 10.55 1.59
C VAL A 69 -11.90 9.04 1.58
N LYS A 70 -12.75 8.52 2.49
CA LYS A 70 -13.11 7.09 2.51
C LYS A 70 -13.72 6.63 1.18
N ALA A 71 -14.51 7.47 0.51
CA ALA A 71 -15.08 7.16 -0.80
C ALA A 71 -14.03 7.19 -1.92
N ALA A 72 -13.08 8.13 -1.86
CA ALA A 72 -11.99 8.26 -2.82
C ALA A 72 -11.02 7.07 -2.73
N ALA A 73 -10.61 6.67 -1.51
CA ALA A 73 -9.80 5.47 -1.28
C ALA A 73 -10.44 4.20 -1.87
N ARG A 74 -11.75 4.02 -1.67
CA ARG A 74 -12.51 2.89 -2.27
C ARG A 74 -12.53 2.95 -3.79
N ARG A 75 -12.64 4.14 -4.39
CA ARG A 75 -12.58 4.31 -5.86
C ARG A 75 -11.18 3.97 -6.39
N ALA A 76 -10.13 4.40 -5.71
CA ALA A 76 -8.75 4.11 -6.07
C ALA A 76 -8.47 2.60 -6.07
N CYS A 77 -8.87 1.88 -5.01
CA CYS A 77 -8.74 0.42 -4.95
C CYS A 77 -9.52 -0.29 -6.05
N ARG A 78 -10.74 0.18 -6.36
CA ARG A 78 -11.50 -0.35 -7.51
C ARG A 78 -10.79 -0.10 -8.84
N ALA A 79 -10.18 1.06 -9.02
CA ALA A 79 -9.43 1.39 -10.23
C ALA A 79 -8.23 0.45 -10.41
N LEU A 80 -7.48 0.15 -9.34
CA LEU A 80 -6.43 -0.88 -9.34
C LEU A 80 -6.97 -2.28 -9.69
N HIS A 81 -8.14 -2.64 -9.18
CA HIS A 81 -8.80 -3.89 -9.55
C HIS A 81 -9.29 -3.94 -11.00
N THR A 82 -9.64 -2.80 -11.59
CA THR A 82 -9.89 -2.70 -13.03
C THR A 82 -8.59 -2.85 -13.80
N TYR A 83 -7.54 -2.12 -13.40
CA TYR A 83 -6.21 -2.14 -14.01
C TYR A 83 -5.67 -3.57 -14.16
N ARG A 84 -5.70 -4.37 -13.07
CA ARG A 84 -5.16 -5.74 -13.09
C ARG A 84 -5.86 -6.67 -14.09
N ARG A 85 -7.08 -6.35 -14.54
CA ARG A 85 -7.80 -7.14 -15.54
C ARG A 85 -7.17 -7.00 -16.93
N PHE A 86 -6.49 -5.89 -17.18
CA PHE A 86 -5.77 -5.62 -18.42
C PHE A 86 -4.30 -6.00 -18.31
N PHE A 87 -3.68 -5.75 -17.15
CA PHE A 87 -2.26 -5.98 -16.94
C PHE A 87 -2.04 -6.80 -15.65
N PRO A 88 -1.77 -8.12 -15.76
CA PRO A 88 -1.62 -9.01 -14.61
C PRO A 88 -0.58 -8.56 -13.58
N ILE A 89 0.44 -7.80 -14.00
CA ILE A 89 1.46 -7.21 -13.11
C ILE A 89 0.84 -6.31 -12.02
N GLY A 90 -0.36 -5.76 -12.26
CA GLY A 90 -1.09 -4.99 -11.26
C GLY A 90 -1.82 -5.82 -10.20
N GLU A 91 -1.79 -7.15 -10.27
CA GLU A 91 -2.51 -8.00 -9.32
C GLU A 91 -1.96 -7.86 -7.89
N ALA A 92 -0.64 -7.87 -7.72
CA ALA A 92 0.01 -7.71 -6.42
C ALA A 92 -0.39 -6.36 -5.79
N VAL A 93 -0.18 -5.27 -6.53
CA VAL A 93 -0.51 -3.90 -6.11
C VAL A 93 -2.00 -3.75 -5.77
N ALA A 94 -2.90 -4.31 -6.59
CA ALA A 94 -4.33 -4.23 -6.33
C ALA A 94 -4.73 -4.93 -5.01
N TRP A 95 -4.19 -6.12 -4.75
CA TRP A 95 -4.45 -6.83 -3.51
C TRP A 95 -3.79 -6.16 -2.29
N GLN A 96 -2.63 -5.54 -2.48
CA GLN A 96 -1.92 -4.81 -1.43
C GLN A 96 -2.78 -3.68 -0.86
N PHE A 97 -3.25 -2.78 -1.72
CA PHE A 97 -4.10 -1.66 -1.31
C PHE A 97 -5.51 -2.10 -0.91
N GLN A 98 -6.04 -3.18 -1.47
CA GLN A 98 -7.30 -3.76 -1.00
C GLN A 98 -7.16 -4.23 0.45
N GLY A 99 -6.02 -4.80 0.85
CA GLY A 99 -5.78 -5.18 2.23
C GLY A 99 -5.79 -3.98 3.18
N GLN A 100 -5.10 -2.89 2.82
CA GLN A 100 -5.11 -1.66 3.61
C GLN A 100 -6.52 -1.06 3.71
N LEU A 101 -7.29 -1.06 2.62
CA LEU A 101 -8.69 -0.62 2.63
C LEU A 101 -9.55 -1.44 3.60
N GLU A 102 -9.42 -2.77 3.60
CA GLU A 102 -10.19 -3.62 4.51
C GLU A 102 -9.76 -3.43 5.96
N TRP A 103 -8.47 -3.22 6.21
CA TRP A 103 -7.95 -2.91 7.54
C TRP A 103 -8.57 -1.63 8.10
N LEU A 104 -8.46 -0.53 7.35
CA LEU A 104 -9.03 0.78 7.72
C LEU A 104 -10.57 0.77 7.82
N ALA A 105 -11.22 -0.16 7.13
CA ALA A 105 -12.65 -0.41 7.25
C ALA A 105 -13.04 -1.30 8.45
N GLY A 106 -12.09 -1.67 9.32
CA GLY A 106 -12.33 -2.49 10.52
C GLY A 106 -12.51 -3.97 10.23
N LYS A 107 -11.91 -4.50 9.15
CA LYS A 107 -12.07 -5.89 8.71
C LYS A 107 -10.72 -6.63 8.65
N PRO A 108 -10.07 -6.87 9.80
CA PRO A 108 -8.70 -7.39 9.87
C PRO A 108 -8.53 -8.74 9.17
N LYS A 109 -9.49 -9.66 9.32
CA LYS A 109 -9.44 -10.97 8.63
C LYS A 109 -9.39 -10.82 7.11
N ARG A 110 -10.19 -9.90 6.54
CA ARG A 110 -10.22 -9.63 5.10
C ARG A 110 -8.94 -8.94 4.63
N ALA A 111 -8.39 -8.06 5.46
CA ALA A 111 -7.10 -7.42 5.19
C ALA A 111 -5.97 -8.45 5.01
N HIS A 112 -5.81 -9.36 5.98
CA HIS A 112 -4.80 -10.42 5.88
C HIS A 112 -5.00 -11.36 4.70
N VAL A 113 -6.25 -11.70 4.36
CA VAL A 113 -6.53 -12.51 3.15
C VAL A 113 -6.08 -11.76 1.89
N ALA A 114 -6.36 -10.46 1.79
CA ALA A 114 -5.93 -9.65 0.65
C ALA A 114 -4.40 -9.54 0.57
N TRP A 115 -3.69 -9.26 1.68
CA TRP A 115 -2.23 -9.21 1.65
C TRP A 115 -1.57 -10.55 1.33
N ARG A 116 -2.13 -11.68 1.78
CA ARG A 116 -1.65 -13.00 1.35
C ARG A 116 -1.81 -13.22 -0.15
N ARG A 117 -2.89 -12.73 -0.75
CA ARG A 117 -3.07 -12.75 -2.22
C ARG A 117 -2.09 -11.83 -2.93
N SER A 118 -1.79 -10.67 -2.35
CA SER A 118 -0.74 -9.77 -2.83
C SER A 118 0.61 -10.48 -2.87
N LEU A 119 1.00 -11.10 -1.75
CA LEU A 119 2.25 -11.84 -1.64
C LEU A 119 2.36 -12.98 -2.66
N ALA A 120 1.32 -13.82 -2.76
CA ALA A 120 1.31 -14.93 -3.72
C ALA A 120 1.41 -14.45 -5.18
N ALA A 121 0.75 -13.34 -5.52
CA ALA A 121 0.86 -12.75 -6.86
C ALA A 121 2.26 -12.19 -7.12
N ALA A 122 2.85 -11.50 -6.14
CA ALA A 122 4.19 -10.93 -6.22
C ALA A 122 5.29 -12.01 -6.30
N GLU A 123 5.11 -13.15 -5.61
CA GLU A 123 5.99 -14.33 -5.72
C GLU A 123 5.89 -14.96 -7.10
N ARG A 124 4.67 -15.21 -7.58
CA ARG A 124 4.41 -15.81 -8.90
C ARG A 124 5.01 -15.01 -10.06
N MET A 125 5.11 -13.69 -9.91
CA MET A 125 5.60 -12.77 -10.94
C MET A 125 7.03 -12.25 -10.65
N SER A 126 7.71 -12.80 -9.63
CA SER A 126 9.06 -12.38 -9.25
C SER A 126 9.20 -10.87 -9.03
N MET A 127 8.24 -10.27 -8.32
CA MET A 127 8.19 -8.84 -7.97
C MET A 127 8.69 -8.61 -6.54
N PRO A 128 10.01 -8.45 -6.31
CA PRO A 128 10.59 -8.47 -4.97
C PRO A 128 10.11 -7.31 -4.10
N TYR A 129 9.93 -6.12 -4.68
CA TYR A 129 9.47 -4.95 -3.92
C TYR A 129 8.05 -5.17 -3.36
N GLU A 130 7.13 -5.64 -4.19
CA GLU A 130 5.75 -5.95 -3.79
C GLU A 130 5.69 -7.13 -2.79
N GLN A 131 6.59 -8.11 -2.90
CA GLN A 131 6.70 -9.18 -1.90
C GLN A 131 7.08 -8.60 -0.53
N ALA A 132 8.05 -7.70 -0.49
CA ALA A 132 8.51 -7.04 0.73
C ALA A 132 7.39 -6.19 1.35
N GLU A 133 6.68 -5.40 0.54
CA GLU A 133 5.54 -4.62 0.99
C GLU A 133 4.43 -5.50 1.57
N ALA A 134 4.08 -6.62 0.92
CA ALA A 134 3.05 -7.52 1.42
C ALA A 134 3.47 -8.18 2.75
N CYS A 135 4.72 -8.63 2.84
CA CYS A 135 5.29 -9.16 4.08
C CYS A 135 5.26 -8.12 5.21
N PHE A 136 5.65 -6.88 4.92
CA PHE A 136 5.61 -5.78 5.90
C PHE A 136 4.19 -5.53 6.41
N GLN A 137 3.21 -5.43 5.50
CA GLN A 137 1.81 -5.20 5.89
C GLN A 137 1.22 -6.34 6.71
N ILE A 138 1.56 -7.60 6.40
CA ILE A 138 1.17 -8.75 7.21
C ILE A 138 1.80 -8.65 8.60
N GLY A 139 3.11 -8.43 8.67
CA GLY A 139 3.86 -8.36 9.92
C GLY A 139 3.38 -7.24 10.84
N ARG A 140 3.31 -6.00 10.35
CA ARG A 140 2.97 -4.83 11.19
C ARG A 140 1.57 -4.87 11.78
N HIS A 141 0.66 -5.64 11.17
CA HIS A 141 -0.73 -5.77 11.60
C HIS A 141 -1.02 -7.06 12.38
N LEU A 142 0.00 -7.87 12.65
CA LEU A 142 -0.10 -8.96 13.62
C LEU A 142 0.21 -8.45 15.03
N PRO A 143 -0.46 -8.98 16.07
CA PRO A 143 -0.16 -8.64 17.46
C PRO A 143 1.29 -8.91 17.84
N ALA A 144 1.83 -8.12 18.78
CA ALA A 144 3.12 -8.43 19.40
C ALA A 144 3.10 -9.85 19.99
N GLY A 145 4.19 -10.60 19.80
CA GLY A 145 4.30 -12.00 20.22
C GLY A 145 3.61 -13.03 19.31
N HIS A 146 2.89 -12.62 18.25
CA HIS A 146 2.36 -13.57 17.28
C HIS A 146 3.52 -14.25 16.52
N PRO A 147 3.61 -15.60 16.46
CA PRO A 147 4.78 -16.31 15.93
C PRO A 147 5.05 -16.01 14.45
N GLY A 148 4.01 -15.64 13.69
CA GLY A 148 4.13 -15.24 12.29
C GLY A 148 4.51 -13.77 12.05
N ARG A 149 4.64 -12.94 13.09
CA ARG A 149 4.91 -11.50 12.95
C ARG A 149 6.35 -11.23 12.52
N ASP A 150 7.29 -11.60 13.36
CA ASP A 150 8.71 -11.26 13.17
C ASP A 150 9.30 -11.95 11.93
N PRO A 151 8.97 -13.21 11.59
CA PRO A 151 9.40 -13.80 10.32
C PRO A 151 8.96 -13.00 9.09
N MET A 152 7.75 -12.43 9.11
CA MET A 152 7.25 -11.60 8.00
C MET A 152 7.99 -10.27 7.92
N LEU A 153 8.23 -9.63 9.06
CA LEU A 153 9.00 -8.38 9.10
C LEU A 153 10.46 -8.59 8.69
N GLN A 154 11.11 -9.66 9.16
CA GLN A 154 12.49 -10.01 8.78
C GLN A 154 12.61 -10.30 7.29
N ARG A 155 11.64 -11.03 6.71
CA ARG A 155 11.58 -11.26 5.27
C ARG A 155 11.43 -9.95 4.49
N ALA A 156 10.56 -9.05 4.93
CA ALA A 156 10.41 -7.73 4.32
C ALA A 156 11.72 -6.92 4.38
N LEU A 157 12.37 -6.89 5.55
CA LEU A 157 13.64 -6.18 5.76
C LEU A 157 14.74 -6.70 4.83
N ALA A 158 14.92 -8.03 4.75
CA ALA A 158 15.93 -8.63 3.89
C ALA A 158 15.72 -8.26 2.41
N THR A 159 14.47 -8.28 1.93
CA THR A 159 14.16 -7.92 0.55
C THR A 159 14.31 -6.42 0.30
N PHE A 160 13.86 -5.53 1.19
CA PHE A 160 14.07 -4.09 1.03
C PHE A 160 15.55 -3.70 1.09
N ALA A 161 16.34 -4.35 1.95
CA ALA A 161 17.77 -4.13 2.03
C ALA A 161 18.49 -4.53 0.72
N HIS A 162 18.09 -5.66 0.12
CA HIS A 162 18.60 -6.07 -1.19
C HIS A 162 18.28 -5.07 -2.31
N LEU A 163 17.15 -4.37 -2.20
CA LEU A 163 16.70 -3.34 -3.15
C LEU A 163 17.21 -1.92 -2.81
N SER A 164 18.00 -1.77 -1.75
CA SER A 164 18.45 -0.47 -1.22
C SER A 164 17.30 0.50 -0.91
N ALA A 165 16.15 -0.01 -0.46
CA ALA A 165 14.98 0.78 -0.10
C ALA A 165 15.07 1.26 1.36
N GLU A 166 15.99 2.19 1.64
CA GLU A 166 16.37 2.61 3.01
C GLU A 166 15.19 3.10 3.86
N TYR A 167 14.29 3.88 3.27
CA TYR A 167 13.07 4.34 3.95
C TYR A 167 12.20 3.17 4.42
N ASP A 168 12.01 2.19 3.54
CA ASP A 168 11.17 1.02 3.82
C ASP A 168 11.86 0.12 4.86
N CYS A 169 13.19 -0.01 4.82
CA CYS A 169 13.98 -0.66 5.88
C CYS A 169 13.77 -0.01 7.25
N ALA A 170 13.86 1.32 7.34
CA ALA A 170 13.65 2.06 8.59
C ALA A 170 12.23 1.85 9.15
N CYS A 171 11.22 1.82 8.27
CA CYS A 171 9.84 1.53 8.67
C CYS A 171 9.68 0.11 9.25
N VAL A 172 10.34 -0.88 8.67
CA VAL A 172 10.31 -2.27 9.17
C VAL A 172 11.04 -2.41 10.50
N GLN A 173 12.19 -1.75 10.65
CA GLN A 173 12.97 -1.74 11.89
C GLN A 173 12.17 -1.13 13.05
N ALA A 174 11.54 0.02 12.83
CA ALA A 174 10.67 0.64 13.83
C ALA A 174 9.51 -0.30 14.25
N ALA A 175 8.96 -1.07 13.30
CA ALA A 175 7.95 -2.08 13.62
C ALA A 175 8.54 -3.24 14.45
N LEU A 176 9.75 -3.74 14.14
CA LEU A 176 10.39 -4.78 14.94
C LEU A 176 10.66 -4.34 16.39
N GLU A 177 11.21 -3.14 16.58
CA GLU A 177 11.52 -2.58 17.91
C GLU A 177 10.28 -2.42 18.81
N SER A 178 9.11 -2.12 18.21
CA SER A 178 7.85 -2.04 18.97
C SER A 178 7.46 -3.38 19.64
N SER A 179 7.98 -4.52 19.16
CA SER A 179 7.79 -5.85 19.75
C SER A 179 8.65 -6.03 21.00
N GLU A 180 9.93 -5.61 20.92
CA GLU A 180 10.91 -5.76 22.00
C GLU A 180 10.53 -4.92 23.22
N ARG A 181 9.97 -3.73 23.00
CA ARG A 181 9.47 -2.89 24.10
C ARG A 181 8.21 -3.45 24.77
N ALA A 182 7.42 -4.24 24.05
CA ALA A 182 6.20 -4.87 24.59
C ALA A 182 6.47 -6.17 25.35
N THR A 183 7.64 -6.80 25.17
CA THR A 183 8.07 -8.01 25.91
C THR A 183 8.90 -7.71 27.16
N HIS A 184 9.43 -6.49 27.30
CA HIS A 184 10.27 -6.06 28.43
C HIS A 184 9.58 -5.08 29.41
N GLY A 185 8.26 -4.89 29.30
CA GLY A 185 7.44 -4.08 30.22
C GLY A 185 6.29 -4.90 30.79
#